data_AF-A0A662R194-F1
#
_entry.id   AF-A0A662R194-F1
#
_cell.length_a   1.000
_cell.length_b   1.000
_cell.length_c   1.000
_cell.angle_alpha   90.00
_cell.angle_beta   90.00
_cell.angle_gamma   90.00
#
_symmetry.space_group_name_H-M   'P 1'
#
loop_
_entity.id
_entity.type
_entity.pdbx_description
1 polymer ?
#
loop_
_entity_poly.entity_id
_entity_poly.type
_entity_poly.pdbx_seq_one_letter_code
_entity_poly.pdbx_strand_id
1 'polypeptide(L)' 'MGFSRSGKPIRLSELEFESDTTFVIGGFPHGSFSDSVMDVLDECVSISNHTLDAWIVVSRVIAECERRMELL' A
#
# COMPACT_ATOMS: atom_id res chain seq x y z
N MET A 1 -5.37 -3.29 -4.32
CA MET A 1 -5.15 -2.01 -3.58
C MET A 1 -3.74 -1.47 -3.82
N GLY A 2 -3.61 -0.20 -4.21
CA GLY A 2 -2.32 0.46 -4.42
C GLY A 2 -1.93 1.42 -3.29
N PHE A 3 -0.62 1.55 -3.05
CA PHE A 3 -0.06 2.50 -2.09
C PHE A 3 0.59 3.68 -2.82
N SER A 4 0.07 4.89 -2.62
CA SER A 4 0.63 6.13 -3.17
C SER A 4 0.45 7.28 -2.19
N ARG A 5 1.40 8.23 -2.19
CA ARG A 5 1.30 9.46 -1.37
C ARG A 5 0.06 10.30 -1.72
N SER A 6 -0.42 10.21 -2.96
CA SER A 6 -1.64 10.90 -3.43
C SER A 6 -2.93 10.16 -3.13
N GLY A 7 -2.85 8.95 -2.56
CA GLY A 7 -4.02 8.15 -2.20
C GLY A 7 -4.78 8.70 -0.98
N LYS A 8 -5.92 8.10 -0.68
CA LYS A 8 -6.72 8.44 0.50
C LYS A 8 -5.92 8.14 1.78
N PRO A 9 -5.75 9.11 2.72
CA PRO A 9 -5.02 8.87 3.96
C PRO A 9 -5.69 7.78 4.80
N ILE A 10 -4.91 6.78 5.25
CA ILE A 10 -5.38 5.69 6.11
C ILE A 10 -4.29 5.28 7.11
N ARG A 11 -4.70 4.77 8.27
CA ARG A 11 -3.78 4.03 9.15
C ARG A 11 -3.71 2.58 8.69
N LEU A 12 -2.51 2.00 8.64
CA LEU A 12 -2.33 0.59 8.28
C LEU A 12 -3.19 -0.37 9.12
N SER A 13 -3.38 -0.07 10.41
CA SER A 13 -4.23 -0.86 11.31
C SER A 13 -5.71 -0.87 10.91
N GLU A 14 -6.18 0.14 10.16
CA GLU A 14 -7.57 0.32 9.72
C GLU A 14 -7.80 -0.28 8.32
N LEU A 15 -6.78 -0.86 7.70
CA LEU A 15 -6.77 -1.22 6.28
C LEU A 15 -7.54 -2.51 6.06
N GLU A 16 -8.82 -2.51 5.71
CA GLU A 16 -9.60 -3.74 5.53
C GLU A 16 -9.16 -4.51 4.27
N PHE A 17 -8.85 -5.80 4.40
CA PHE A 17 -8.44 -6.64 3.27
C PHE A 17 -8.71 -8.12 3.52
N GLU A 18 -8.98 -8.86 2.45
CA GLU A 18 -9.19 -10.31 2.43
C GLU A 18 -7.88 -11.06 2.12
N SER A 19 -7.87 -12.37 2.36
CA SER A 19 -6.69 -13.23 2.13
C SER A 19 -6.17 -13.27 0.68
N ASP A 20 -7.02 -12.96 -0.30
CA ASP A 20 -6.71 -12.91 -1.74
C ASP A 20 -6.38 -11.49 -2.23
N THR A 21 -6.24 -10.53 -1.31
CA THR A 21 -5.94 -9.14 -1.66
C THR A 21 -4.56 -9.01 -2.29
N THR A 22 -4.51 -8.33 -3.45
CA THR A 22 -3.24 -7.94 -4.07
C THR A 22 -2.89 -6.50 -3.71
N PHE A 23 -1.69 -6.33 -3.14
CA PHE A 23 -1.11 -5.03 -2.83
C PHE A 23 -0.16 -4.59 -3.94
N VAL A 24 -0.31 -3.35 -4.41
CA VAL A 24 0.51 -2.76 -5.47
C VAL A 24 1.35 -1.63 -4.90
N ILE A 25 2.67 -1.76 -4.99
CA ILE A 25 3.65 -0.81 -4.47
C ILE A 25 4.60 -0.41 -5.59
N GLY A 26 4.78 0.89 -5.80
CA GLY A 26 5.71 1.40 -6.81
C GLY A 26 7.17 1.14 -6.40
N GLY A 27 7.87 0.31 -7.18
CA GLY A 27 9.30 0.03 -6.99
C GLY A 27 10.24 0.95 -7.79
N PHE A 28 9.73 2.06 -8.31
CA PHE A 28 10.50 3.02 -9.09
C PHE A 28 11.14 4.09 -8.18
N PRO A 29 12.30 4.67 -8.55
CA PRO A 29 12.98 5.66 -7.72
C PRO A 29 12.22 6.98 -7.61
N HIS A 30 11.53 7.41 -8.67
CA HIS A 30 10.78 8.65 -8.74
C HIS A 30 9.54 8.50 -9.62
N GLY A 31 8.54 9.36 -9.40
CA GLY A 31 7.32 9.41 -10.21
C GLY A 31 6.08 8.98 -9.42
N SER A 32 5.03 8.63 -10.15
CA SER A 32 3.77 8.10 -9.62
C SER A 32 3.30 7.00 -10.57
N PHE A 33 2.30 6.22 -10.14
CA PHE A 33 1.65 5.27 -11.04
C PHE A 33 1.15 6.01 -12.29
N SER A 34 1.25 5.35 -13.45
CA SER A 34 0.61 5.84 -14.66
C SER A 34 -0.91 5.72 -14.52
N ASP A 35 -1.64 6.50 -15.32
CA ASP A 35 -3.11 6.44 -15.36
C ASP A 35 -3.60 5.00 -15.63
N SER A 36 -2.93 4.29 -16.54
CA SER A 36 -3.24 2.88 -16.83
C SER A 36 -3.08 1.92 -15.65
N VAL A 37 -2.18 2.21 -14.71
CA VAL A 37 -2.05 1.44 -13.46
C VAL A 37 -3.12 1.87 -12.48
N MET A 38 -3.39 3.18 -12.37
CA MET A 38 -4.44 3.70 -11.50
C MET A 38 -5.83 3.17 -11.86
N ASP A 39 -6.11 3.01 -13.16
CA ASP A 39 -7.40 2.55 -13.68
C ASP A 39 -7.76 1.10 -13.29
N VAL A 40 -6.77 0.27 -12.96
CA VAL A 40 -6.98 -1.14 -12.58
C VAL A 40 -6.89 -1.38 -11.07
N LEU A 41 -6.64 -0.34 -10.27
CA LEU A 41 -6.62 -0.44 -8.82
C LEU A 41 -8.04 -0.26 -8.26
N ASP A 42 -8.49 -1.18 -7.41
CA ASP A 42 -9.77 -1.05 -6.71
C ASP A 42 -9.79 0.18 -5.78
N GLU A 43 -8.66 0.43 -5.12
CA GLU A 43 -8.44 1.57 -4.24
C GLU A 43 -6.96 1.97 -4.26
N CYS A 44 -6.70 3.28 -4.07
CA CYS A 44 -5.38 3.82 -3.83
C CYS A 44 -5.33 4.56 -2.49
N VAL A 45 -4.48 4.11 -1.57
CA VAL A 45 -4.36 4.63 -0.20
C VAL A 45 -2.98 5.22 0.08
N SER A 46 -2.91 6.10 1.08
CA SER A 46 -1.68 6.72 1.59
C SER A 46 -1.50 6.40 3.07
N ILE A 47 -0.36 5.81 3.43
CA ILE A 47 -0.03 5.39 4.81
C ILE A 47 0.93 6.37 5.52
N SER A 48 1.23 7.51 4.89
CA SER A 48 2.21 8.48 5.38
C SER A 48 2.04 9.83 4.69
N ASN A 49 2.26 10.91 5.45
CA ASN A 49 2.31 12.28 4.90
C ASN A 49 3.63 12.58 4.17
N HIS A 50 4.62 11.68 4.28
CA HIS A 50 5.92 11.76 3.62
C HIS A 50 6.07 10.67 2.58
N THR A 51 6.86 10.93 1.54
CA THR A 51 7.32 9.90 0.62
C THR A 51 8.11 8.85 1.39
N LEU A 52 7.77 7.59 1.21
CA LEU A 52 8.47 6.45 1.78
C LEU A 52 9.16 5.69 0.66
N ASP A 53 10.33 5.11 0.95
CA ASP A 53 10.94 4.15 0.04
C ASP A 53 10.03 2.92 -0.09
N ALA A 54 10.04 2.29 -1.26
CA ALA A 54 9.21 1.13 -1.55
C ALA A 54 9.38 0.01 -0.50
N TRP A 55 10.61 -0.24 -0.05
CA TRP A 55 10.89 -1.26 0.96
C TRP A 55 10.25 -0.94 2.32
N ILE A 56 10.15 0.34 2.71
CA ILE A 56 9.47 0.74 3.95
C ILE A 56 7.97 0.44 3.84
N VAL A 57 7.36 0.74 2.69
CA VAL A 57 5.95 0.43 2.44
C VAL A 57 5.73 -1.09 2.49
N VAL A 58 6.56 -1.87 1.79
CA VAL A 58 6.50 -3.34 1.77
C VAL A 58 6.63 -3.91 3.18
N SER A 59 7.65 -3.52 3.96
CA SER A 59 7.86 -4.05 5.31
C SER A 59 6.69 -3.74 6.24
N ARG A 60 6.08 -2.55 6.13
CA ARG A 60 4.92 -2.18 6.95
C ARG A 60 3.66 -2.93 6.57
N VAL A 61 3.44 -3.17 5.26
CA VAL A 61 2.31 -3.96 4.77
C VAL A 61 2.46 -5.42 5.18
N ILE A 62 3.66 -5.99 5.05
CA ILE A 62 3.95 -7.36 5.51
C ILE A 62 3.69 -7.49 7.01
N ALA A 63 4.22 -6.57 7.83
CA ALA A 63 4.01 -6.61 9.28
C ALA A 63 2.52 -6.54 9.66
N GLU A 64 1.71 -5.75 8.95
CA GLU A 64 0.26 -5.70 9.17
C GLU A 64 -0.45 -6.99 8.72
N CYS A 65 0.02 -7.62 7.64
CA CYS A 65 -0.47 -8.94 7.21
C CYS A 65 -0.14 -10.02 8.25
N GLU A 66 1.11 -10.07 8.72
CA GLU A 66 1.55 -11.00 9.77
C GLU A 66 0.72 -10.83 11.04
N ARG A 67 0.48 -9.58 11.47
CA ARG A 67 -0.35 -9.26 12.63
C ARG A 67 -1.78 -9.77 12.50
N ARG A 68 -2.39 -9.67 11.31
CA ARG A 68 -3.76 -10.14 11.06
C ARG A 68 -3.87 -11.65 10.91
N MET A 69 -2.81 -12.28 10.43
CA MET A 69 -2.71 -13.73 10.33
C MET A 69 -2.23 -14.38 11.63
N GLU A 70 -2.08 -13.60 12.71
CA GLU A 70 -1.57 -14.05 14.02
C GLU A 70 -0.18 -14.71 13.93
N LEU A 71 0.63 -14.27 12.97
CA LEU A 71 2.01 -14.76 12.79
C LEU A 71 3.02 -13.98 13.65
N LEU A 72 2.72 -12.72 13.98
CA LEU A 72 3.50 -11.83 14.85
C LEU A 72 2.62 -10.88 15.67
#